data_AF-A0A6J6BL90-F1
#
_entry.id   AF-A0A6J6BL90-F1
#
_cell.length_a   1.000
_cell.length_b   1.000
_cell.length_c   1.000
_cell.angle_alpha   90.00
_cell.angle_beta   90.00
_cell.angle_gamma   90.00
#
_symmetry.space_group_name_H-M   'P 1'
#
loop_
_entity.id
_entity.type
_entity.pdbx_description
1 polymer ?
#
loop_
_entity_poly.entity_id
_entity_poly.type
_entity_poly.pdbx_seq_one_letter_code
_entity_poly.pdbx_strand_id
1 'polypeptide(L)'
;MQLFIGETMDTQMIQTAALGANTFSFDFSTTGSWSGSKIYTKLVIFPDFLVPTTVPAAVYYFDEVAINGAVTSSLPSIMVSNTLAATITNKTFKVGTTLSSLKGTWRGTGDVAYKYTWYRCTVSSKTVSIAAPTRAQKCSTISGQKSSRYKLTKSDKGKYVRLLVTATNSLGSAYLLTKSTGKVS
;
A
#
# COMPACT_ATOMS: atom_id res chain seq x y z
N MET A 1 -9.14 23.57 -13.90
CA MET A 1 -8.98 23.02 -15.26
C MET A 1 -9.17 24.14 -16.26
N GLN A 2 -8.30 24.23 -17.27
CA GLN A 2 -8.26 25.35 -18.22
C GLN A 2 -8.19 24.85 -19.66
N LEU A 3 -8.92 25.52 -20.57
CA LEU A 3 -8.88 25.28 -22.01
C LEU A 3 -8.22 26.47 -22.72
N PHE A 4 -7.37 26.16 -23.68
CA PHE A 4 -6.59 27.13 -24.44
C PHE A 4 -6.82 27.00 -25.94
N ILE A 5 -6.73 28.14 -26.64
CA ILE A 5 -6.63 28.23 -28.09
C ILE A 5 -5.21 28.73 -28.40
N GLY A 6 -4.37 27.84 -28.95
CA GLY A 6 -2.92 28.06 -28.96
C GLY A 6 -2.40 28.21 -27.53
N GLU A 7 -1.75 29.34 -27.24
CA GLU A 7 -1.23 29.67 -25.90
C GLU A 7 -2.14 30.60 -25.09
N THR A 8 -3.27 31.05 -25.65
CA THR A 8 -4.20 31.93 -24.92
C THR A 8 -5.25 31.11 -24.19
N MET A 9 -5.39 31.32 -22.89
CA MET A 9 -6.45 30.70 -22.09
C MET A 9 -7.81 31.30 -22.52
N ASP A 10 -8.74 30.45 -22.94
CA ASP A 10 -10.09 30.86 -23.37
C ASP A 10 -11.09 30.74 -22.22
N THR A 11 -11.03 29.63 -21.48
CA THR A 11 -11.97 29.37 -20.38
C THR A 11 -11.35 28.52 -19.29
N GLN A 12 -11.89 28.66 -18.07
CA GLN A 12 -11.49 27.89 -16.91
C GLN A 12 -12.68 27.45 -16.06
N MET A 13 -12.52 26.33 -15.39
CA MET A 13 -13.42 25.84 -14.34
C MET A 13 -12.58 25.40 -13.15
N ILE A 14 -13.07 25.72 -11.95
CA ILE A 14 -12.44 25.35 -10.69
C ILE A 14 -13.46 24.54 -9.90
N GLN A 15 -13.04 23.40 -9.35
CA GLN A 15 -13.81 22.61 -8.41
C GLN A 15 -12.93 22.29 -7.20
N THR A 16 -13.55 22.24 -6.03
CA THR A 16 -12.90 21.89 -4.76
C THR A 16 -13.20 20.44 -4.40
N ALA A 17 -12.20 19.74 -3.88
CA ALA A 17 -12.32 18.36 -3.42
C ALA A 17 -12.68 18.28 -1.93
N ALA A 18 -13.38 17.22 -1.53
CA ALA A 18 -13.35 16.77 -0.15
C ALA A 18 -12.10 15.91 0.12
N LEU A 19 -11.75 15.68 1.39
CA LEU A 19 -10.66 14.77 1.73
C LEU A 19 -11.01 13.33 1.30
N GLY A 20 -10.16 12.70 0.49
CA GLY A 20 -10.32 11.31 0.04
C GLY A 20 -10.42 11.16 -1.48
N ALA A 21 -10.96 10.02 -1.94
CA ALA A 21 -11.19 9.77 -3.36
C ALA A 21 -12.39 10.59 -3.85
N ASN A 22 -12.21 11.31 -4.96
CA ASN A 22 -13.23 12.15 -5.57
C ASN A 22 -13.28 11.87 -7.07
N THR A 23 -14.49 11.90 -7.64
CA THR A 23 -14.71 11.92 -9.09
C THR A 23 -15.12 13.33 -9.48
N PHE A 24 -14.45 13.91 -10.48
CA PHE A 24 -14.74 15.26 -10.97
C PHE A 24 -15.27 15.21 -12.40
N SER A 25 -16.25 16.06 -12.69
CA SER A 25 -16.77 16.27 -14.04
C SER A 25 -16.83 17.76 -14.33
N PHE A 26 -16.20 18.19 -15.41
CA PHE A 26 -16.11 19.60 -15.79
C PHE A 26 -16.87 19.83 -17.10
N ASP A 27 -18.04 20.48 -17.00
CA ASP A 27 -18.84 20.87 -18.16
C ASP A 27 -18.57 22.33 -18.54
N PHE A 28 -17.68 22.53 -19.51
CA PHE A 28 -17.31 23.87 -19.97
C PHE A 28 -18.40 24.60 -20.73
N SER A 29 -19.47 23.93 -21.18
CA SER A 29 -20.58 24.62 -21.86
C SER A 29 -21.25 25.67 -20.95
N THR A 30 -21.05 25.56 -19.64
CA THR A 30 -21.58 26.45 -18.61
C THR A 30 -20.77 27.73 -18.39
N THR A 31 -19.55 27.86 -18.93
CA THR A 31 -18.67 29.00 -18.64
C THR A 31 -18.91 30.24 -19.50
N GLY A 32 -19.82 30.18 -20.47
CA GLY A 32 -20.19 31.28 -21.37
C GLY A 32 -19.16 31.60 -22.48
N SER A 33 -17.86 31.36 -22.24
CA SER A 33 -16.80 31.55 -23.25
C SER A 33 -16.61 30.34 -24.17
N TRP A 34 -17.09 29.17 -23.74
CA TRP A 34 -16.95 27.93 -24.49
C TRP A 34 -17.77 27.95 -25.80
N SER A 35 -17.24 27.36 -26.86
CA SER A 35 -17.98 27.12 -28.10
C SER A 35 -17.52 25.83 -28.79
N GLY A 36 -18.47 25.03 -29.26
CA GLY A 36 -18.19 23.82 -30.05
C GLY A 36 -17.58 24.09 -31.43
N SER A 37 -17.54 25.34 -31.88
CA SER A 37 -16.89 25.74 -33.14
C SER A 37 -15.43 26.15 -32.97
N LYS A 38 -14.93 26.26 -31.73
CA LYS A 38 -13.53 26.60 -31.44
C LYS A 38 -12.67 25.34 -31.41
N ILE A 39 -11.43 25.44 -31.87
CA ILE A 39 -10.42 24.38 -31.72
C ILE A 39 -9.60 24.67 -30.48
N TYR A 40 -9.83 23.87 -29.44
CA TYR A 40 -9.04 23.89 -28.22
C TYR A 40 -7.83 22.97 -28.38
N THR A 41 -6.63 23.54 -28.33
CA THR A 41 -5.39 22.81 -28.59
C THR A 41 -4.73 22.26 -27.34
N LYS A 42 -5.14 22.75 -26.16
CA LYS A 42 -4.52 22.39 -24.88
C LYS A 42 -5.54 22.43 -23.75
N LEU A 43 -5.59 21.33 -23.00
CA LEU A 43 -6.26 21.19 -21.72
C LEU A 43 -5.18 21.17 -20.64
N VAL A 44 -5.29 22.04 -19.63
CA VAL A 44 -4.36 22.06 -18.50
C VAL A 44 -5.10 21.79 -17.20
N ILE A 45 -4.55 20.85 -16.43
CA ILE A 45 -5.04 20.46 -15.11
C ILE A 45 -4.00 20.94 -14.08
N PHE A 46 -4.41 21.84 -13.20
CA PHE A 46 -3.60 22.34 -12.09
C PHE A 46 -4.22 21.85 -10.78
N PRO A 47 -3.83 20.68 -10.26
CA PRO A 47 -4.30 20.24 -8.96
C PRO A 47 -3.63 21.08 -7.87
N ASP A 48 -4.42 21.62 -6.96
CA ASP A 48 -3.94 22.16 -5.69
C ASP A 48 -4.35 21.20 -4.58
N PHE A 49 -3.38 20.44 -4.08
CA PHE A 49 -3.62 19.42 -3.05
C PHE A 49 -3.67 20.02 -1.64
N LEU A 50 -3.36 21.32 -1.47
CA LEU A 50 -3.34 21.99 -0.17
C LEU A 50 -2.52 21.27 0.91
N VAL A 51 -1.50 20.51 0.51
CA VAL A 51 -0.59 19.80 1.42
C VAL A 51 0.84 20.34 1.29
N PRO A 52 1.60 20.43 2.41
CA PRO A 52 3.02 20.77 2.36
C PRO A 52 3.82 19.78 1.50
N THR A 53 4.91 20.25 0.90
CA THR A 53 5.82 19.38 0.15
C THR A 53 6.49 18.35 1.07
N THR A 54 6.61 17.10 0.59
CA THR A 54 7.26 15.99 1.33
C THR A 54 8.59 15.59 0.70
N VAL A 55 9.48 14.99 1.50
CA VAL A 55 10.72 14.35 1.01
C VAL A 55 10.74 12.88 1.45
N PRO A 56 10.67 11.92 0.51
CA PRO A 56 10.56 12.10 -0.95
C PRO A 56 9.23 12.72 -1.37
N ALA A 57 9.19 13.31 -2.57
CA ALA A 57 8.00 13.94 -3.13
C ALA A 57 6.84 12.94 -3.18
N ALA A 58 5.66 13.38 -2.72
CA ALA A 58 4.43 12.64 -2.91
C ALA A 58 4.15 12.52 -4.41
N VAL A 59 3.76 11.31 -4.83
CA VAL A 59 3.40 11.02 -6.21
C VAL A 59 1.88 10.95 -6.30
N TYR A 60 1.30 11.75 -7.19
CA TYR A 60 -0.13 11.76 -7.47
C TYR A 60 -0.35 11.25 -8.89
N TYR A 61 -1.41 10.48 -9.06
CA TYR A 61 -1.80 9.94 -10.35
C TYR A 61 -3.18 10.47 -10.72
N PHE A 62 -3.36 10.81 -11.98
CA PHE A 62 -4.68 10.93 -12.59
C PHE A 62 -5.02 9.58 -13.20
N ASP A 63 -6.22 9.10 -12.94
CA ASP A 63 -6.75 7.88 -13.54
C ASP A 63 -8.07 8.19 -14.24
N GLU A 64 -8.46 7.33 -15.17
CA GLU A 64 -9.76 7.37 -15.86
C GLU A 64 -10.11 8.76 -16.44
N VAL A 65 -9.14 9.45 -17.06
CA VAL A 65 -9.38 10.74 -17.69
C VAL A 65 -10.26 10.54 -18.92
N ALA A 66 -11.45 11.12 -18.89
CA ALA A 66 -12.41 11.09 -19.98
C ALA A 66 -12.57 12.48 -20.63
N ILE A 67 -12.48 12.57 -21.95
CA ILE A 67 -12.73 13.79 -22.73
C ILE A 67 -13.68 13.43 -23.88
N ASN A 68 -14.89 13.99 -23.86
CA ASN A 68 -15.92 13.79 -24.90
C ASN A 68 -16.14 12.32 -25.28
N GLY A 69 -16.17 11.43 -24.28
CA GLY A 69 -16.38 9.99 -24.47
C GLY A 69 -15.13 9.17 -24.77
N ALA A 70 -14.00 9.80 -25.11
CA ALA A 70 -12.70 9.13 -25.14
C ALA A 70 -12.17 9.00 -23.71
N VAL A 71 -11.83 7.79 -23.28
CA VAL A 71 -11.27 7.51 -21.95
C VAL A 71 -9.82 7.07 -22.07
N THR A 72 -8.96 7.53 -21.16
CA THR A 72 -7.63 6.93 -21.01
C THR A 72 -7.77 5.50 -20.50
N SER A 73 -6.86 4.62 -20.89
CA SER A 73 -6.76 3.30 -20.25
C SER A 73 -6.58 3.47 -18.75
N SER A 74 -7.25 2.63 -17.95
CA SER A 74 -7.03 2.55 -16.51
C SER A 74 -5.55 2.39 -16.20
N LEU A 75 -5.07 3.03 -15.13
CA LEU A 75 -3.71 2.77 -14.66
C LEU A 75 -3.51 1.27 -14.41
N PRO A 76 -2.31 0.73 -14.71
CA PRO A 76 -2.03 -0.67 -14.45
C PRO A 76 -2.19 -0.95 -12.95
N SER A 77 -3.14 -1.82 -12.62
CA SER A 77 -3.31 -2.26 -11.25
C SER A 77 -2.10 -3.12 -10.85
N ILE A 78 -1.52 -2.82 -9.69
CA ILE A 78 -0.35 -3.54 -9.18
C ILE A 78 -0.76 -4.54 -8.11
N MET A 79 -0.25 -5.77 -8.25
CA MET A 79 -0.32 -6.77 -7.20
C MET A 79 0.44 -6.27 -5.97
N VAL A 80 0.02 -6.72 -4.79
CA VAL A 80 0.70 -6.39 -3.54
C VAL A 80 2.19 -6.76 -3.57
N SER A 81 3.04 -5.86 -3.10
CA SER A 81 4.48 -6.09 -2.94
C SER A 81 5.02 -5.37 -1.70
N ASN A 82 6.00 -5.98 -1.03
CA ASN A 82 6.63 -5.38 0.14
C ASN A 82 7.77 -4.46 -0.28
N THR A 83 7.81 -3.23 0.25
CA THR A 83 8.87 -2.25 0.02
C THR A 83 9.73 -1.99 1.26
N LEU A 84 9.21 -2.30 2.45
CA LEU A 84 9.97 -2.28 3.69
C LEU A 84 9.61 -3.51 4.51
N ALA A 85 10.63 -4.24 4.94
CA ALA A 85 10.44 -5.52 5.60
C ALA A 85 9.67 -5.42 6.92
N ALA A 86 8.77 -6.37 7.15
CA ALA A 86 8.17 -6.63 8.45
C ALA A 86 9.24 -7.04 9.48
N THR A 87 9.04 -6.64 10.73
CA THR A 87 9.99 -6.88 11.84
C THR A 87 9.26 -7.16 13.14
N ILE A 88 9.82 -8.05 13.95
CA ILE A 88 9.46 -8.18 15.38
C ILE A 88 10.33 -7.18 16.14
N THR A 89 9.72 -6.27 16.90
CA THR A 89 10.42 -5.10 17.45
C THR A 89 11.10 -5.35 18.79
N ASN A 90 10.71 -6.41 19.50
CA ASN A 90 11.27 -6.76 20.81
C ASN A 90 12.76 -7.08 20.73
N LYS A 91 13.51 -6.73 21.78
CA LYS A 91 14.91 -7.10 21.97
C LYS A 91 15.12 -8.27 22.94
N THR A 92 14.13 -8.52 23.80
CA THR A 92 14.16 -9.57 24.83
C THR A 92 13.09 -10.61 24.54
N PHE A 93 13.46 -11.88 24.63
CA PHE A 93 12.60 -13.02 24.29
C PHE A 93 12.58 -13.99 25.47
N LYS A 94 11.59 -13.83 26.34
CA LYS A 94 11.37 -14.67 27.53
C LYS A 94 9.92 -15.16 27.52
N VAL A 95 9.67 -16.37 28.00
CA VAL A 95 8.31 -16.87 28.20
C VAL A 95 7.48 -15.85 28.99
N GLY A 96 6.26 -15.59 28.52
CA GLY A 96 5.35 -14.58 29.08
C GLY A 96 5.43 -13.22 28.42
N THR A 97 6.54 -12.88 27.74
CA THR A 97 6.68 -11.62 27.00
C THR A 97 5.75 -11.60 25.79
N THR A 98 5.07 -10.47 25.58
CA THR A 98 4.28 -10.24 24.37
C THR A 98 5.15 -9.61 23.29
N LEU A 99 5.32 -10.34 22.19
CA LEU A 99 5.95 -9.84 20.99
C LEU A 99 5.02 -8.86 20.28
N SER A 100 5.60 -7.78 19.76
CA SER A 100 4.96 -6.83 18.87
C SER A 100 5.68 -6.84 17.54
N SER A 101 4.94 -6.60 16.46
CA SER A 101 5.48 -6.57 15.11
C SER A 101 5.04 -5.34 14.34
N LEU A 102 5.92 -4.88 13.46
CA LEU A 102 5.58 -3.97 12.37
C LEU A 102 5.36 -4.82 11.13
N LYS A 103 4.22 -4.60 10.45
CA LYS A 103 3.88 -5.33 9.22
C LYS A 103 4.79 -4.99 8.02
N GLY A 104 5.61 -3.94 8.15
CA GLY A 104 6.37 -3.37 7.05
C GLY A 104 5.54 -2.39 6.21
N THR A 105 6.10 -1.98 5.07
CA THR A 105 5.41 -1.14 4.08
C THR A 105 5.10 -1.96 2.86
N TRP A 106 3.88 -1.83 2.35
CA TRP A 106 3.38 -2.57 1.20
C TRP A 106 2.81 -1.59 0.17
N ARG A 107 3.06 -1.87 -1.11
CA ARG A 107 2.37 -1.27 -2.25
C ARG A 107 1.31 -2.25 -2.75
N GLY A 108 0.24 -1.74 -3.35
CA GLY A 108 -0.84 -2.52 -3.94
C GLY A 108 -1.96 -1.60 -4.37
N THR A 109 -2.65 -1.92 -5.47
CA THR A 109 -3.85 -1.18 -5.90
C THR A 109 -5.05 -1.61 -5.05
N GLY A 110 -5.91 -0.64 -4.70
CA GLY A 110 -7.13 -0.85 -3.93
C GLY A 110 -6.89 -1.19 -2.46
N ASP A 111 -7.92 -1.72 -1.81
CA ASP A 111 -7.84 -2.15 -0.41
C ASP A 111 -6.88 -3.33 -0.24
N VAL A 112 -5.94 -3.20 0.69
CA VAL A 112 -4.97 -4.25 1.02
C VAL A 112 -5.31 -4.85 2.39
N ALA A 113 -5.77 -6.10 2.37
CA ALA A 113 -6.02 -6.89 3.58
C ALA A 113 -4.74 -7.54 4.09
N TYR A 114 -4.60 -7.64 5.41
CA TYR A 114 -3.43 -8.25 6.06
C TYR A 114 -3.81 -9.42 6.96
N LYS A 115 -3.04 -10.50 6.86
CA LYS A 115 -3.12 -11.68 7.74
C LYS A 115 -1.76 -11.96 8.38
N TYR A 116 -1.79 -12.34 9.65
CA TYR A 116 -0.61 -12.69 10.43
C TYR A 116 -0.61 -14.18 10.74
N THR A 117 0.50 -14.86 10.47
CA THR A 117 0.70 -16.27 10.83
C THR A 117 2.02 -16.41 11.57
N TRP A 118 1.95 -16.84 12.83
CA TRP A 118 3.12 -17.05 13.67
C TRP A 118 3.69 -18.46 13.47
N TYR A 119 5.02 -18.56 13.49
CA TYR A 119 5.76 -19.81 13.35
C TYR A 119 6.74 -19.99 14.50
N ARG A 120 6.83 -21.23 14.98
CA ARG A 120 7.83 -21.71 15.93
C ARG A 120 8.86 -22.52 15.18
N CYS A 121 10.12 -22.11 15.28
CA CYS A 121 11.24 -22.72 14.59
C CYS A 121 12.28 -23.24 15.57
N THR A 122 12.90 -24.40 15.28
CA THR A 122 13.99 -24.94 16.10
C THR A 122 15.37 -24.43 15.66
N VAL A 123 15.46 -23.87 14.45
CA VAL A 123 16.67 -23.24 13.90
C VAL A 123 16.42 -21.76 13.69
N SER A 124 17.46 -20.94 13.86
CA SER A 124 17.38 -19.51 13.60
C SER A 124 17.60 -19.19 12.13
N SER A 125 17.03 -18.09 11.68
CA SER A 125 17.27 -17.51 10.36
C SER A 125 17.41 -16.00 10.49
N LYS A 126 18.51 -15.45 9.95
CA LYS A 126 18.84 -14.03 9.98
C LYS A 126 18.31 -13.27 8.76
N THR A 127 17.63 -13.95 7.84
CA THR A 127 17.11 -13.38 6.60
C THR A 127 15.59 -13.29 6.64
N VAL A 128 15.05 -12.32 5.92
CA VAL A 128 13.63 -12.29 5.56
C VAL A 128 13.40 -13.22 4.38
N SER A 129 12.17 -13.67 4.18
CA SER A 129 11.80 -14.52 3.05
C SER A 129 10.43 -14.11 2.49
N ILE A 130 10.28 -14.20 1.17
CA ILE A 130 9.01 -13.94 0.47
C ILE A 130 8.10 -15.17 0.42
N ALA A 131 8.35 -16.16 1.27
CA ALA A 131 7.58 -17.39 1.36
C ALA A 131 7.35 -17.80 2.82
N ALA A 132 6.29 -18.59 3.03
CA ALA A 132 6.08 -19.27 4.31
C ALA A 132 7.23 -20.25 4.59
N PRO A 133 7.65 -20.41 5.85
CA PRO A 133 8.72 -21.35 6.15
C PRO A 133 8.22 -22.79 6.05
N THR A 134 9.09 -23.67 5.58
CA THR A 134 8.79 -25.09 5.39
C THR A 134 9.21 -25.93 6.58
N ARG A 135 8.77 -27.20 6.63
CA ARG A 135 9.25 -28.17 7.63
C ARG A 135 10.75 -28.44 7.53
N ALA A 136 11.34 -28.33 6.33
CA ALA A 136 12.78 -28.47 6.14
C ALA A 136 13.56 -27.37 6.88
N GLN A 137 12.99 -26.17 6.96
CA GLN A 137 13.51 -25.05 7.77
C GLN A 137 13.18 -25.21 9.27
N LYS A 138 12.72 -26.39 9.69
CA LYS A 138 12.37 -26.76 11.07
C LYS A 138 11.42 -25.76 11.74
N CYS A 139 10.48 -25.25 10.96
CA CYS A 139 9.42 -24.35 11.43
C CYS A 139 8.05 -25.04 11.39
N SER A 140 7.20 -24.68 12.34
CA SER A 140 5.82 -25.14 12.46
C SER A 140 4.91 -23.98 12.79
N THR A 141 3.70 -23.97 12.22
CA THR A 141 2.71 -22.92 12.47
C THR A 141 2.24 -22.96 13.92
N ILE A 142 2.05 -21.79 14.52
CA ILE A 142 1.40 -21.62 15.82
C ILE A 142 -0.08 -21.33 15.58
N SER A 143 -0.91 -22.36 15.68
CA SER A 143 -2.34 -22.30 15.37
C SER A 143 -3.10 -21.27 16.21
N GLY A 144 -4.09 -20.63 15.60
CA GLY A 144 -4.99 -19.66 16.26
C GLY A 144 -4.41 -18.25 16.46
N GLN A 145 -3.11 -18.05 16.26
CA GLN A 145 -2.46 -16.76 16.47
C GLN A 145 -2.50 -15.92 15.19
N LYS A 146 -3.50 -15.04 15.08
CA LYS A 146 -3.76 -14.19 13.90
C LYS A 146 -3.51 -12.69 14.10
N SER A 147 -3.06 -12.28 15.28
CA SER A 147 -2.77 -10.88 15.61
C SER A 147 -1.33 -10.49 15.22
N SER A 148 -1.07 -9.19 15.05
CA SER A 148 0.28 -8.63 14.94
C SER A 148 1.08 -8.75 16.25
N ARG A 149 0.44 -9.21 17.33
CA ARG A 149 1.02 -9.50 18.63
C ARG A 149 0.96 -10.99 18.95
N TYR A 150 1.96 -11.50 19.64
CA TYR A 150 2.00 -12.89 20.11
C TYR A 150 2.65 -13.01 21.48
N LYS A 151 1.97 -13.64 22.43
CA LYS A 151 2.51 -13.89 23.77
C LYS A 151 3.33 -15.18 23.76
N LEU A 152 4.61 -15.07 24.10
CA LEU A 152 5.50 -16.23 24.23
C LEU A 152 4.98 -17.18 25.30
N THR A 153 4.91 -18.45 24.96
CA THR A 153 4.43 -19.54 25.81
C THR A 153 5.57 -20.45 26.23
N LYS A 154 5.32 -21.38 27.18
CA LYS A 154 6.31 -22.38 27.58
C LYS A 154 6.81 -23.23 26.41
N SER A 155 5.96 -23.48 25.41
CA SER A 155 6.32 -24.24 24.19
C SER A 155 7.33 -23.52 23.30
N ASP A 156 7.50 -22.21 23.46
CA ASP A 156 8.48 -21.43 22.72
C ASP A 156 9.87 -21.47 23.35
N LYS A 157 10.00 -21.91 24.62
CA LYS A 157 11.28 -21.94 25.32
C LYS A 157 12.32 -22.78 24.56
N GLY A 158 13.51 -22.21 24.40
CA GLY A 158 14.61 -22.81 23.63
C GLY A 158 14.42 -22.79 22.11
N LYS A 159 13.35 -22.18 21.60
CA LYS A 159 13.02 -22.06 20.18
C LYS A 159 13.15 -20.62 19.70
N TYR A 160 12.89 -20.42 18.43
CA TYR A 160 12.82 -19.14 17.76
C TYR A 160 11.41 -18.92 17.23
N VAL A 161 10.95 -17.67 17.22
CA VAL A 161 9.64 -17.30 16.70
C VAL A 161 9.82 -16.43 15.46
N ARG A 162 8.93 -16.59 14.48
CA ARG A 162 8.87 -15.80 13.25
C ARG A 162 7.42 -15.43 12.96
N LEU A 163 7.22 -14.32 12.26
CA LEU A 163 5.92 -13.89 11.78
C LEU A 163 5.91 -13.85 10.26
N LEU A 164 4.92 -14.47 9.65
CA LEU A 164 4.57 -14.27 8.24
C LEU A 164 3.45 -13.23 8.17
N VAL A 165 3.71 -12.16 7.44
CA VAL A 165 2.68 -11.19 7.01
C VAL A 165 2.26 -11.56 5.60
N THR A 166 0.97 -11.79 5.40
CA THR A 166 0.36 -11.95 4.08
C THR A 166 -0.42 -10.68 3.79
N ALA A 167 -0.04 -9.97 2.73
CA ALA A 167 -0.83 -8.89 2.14
C ALA A 167 -1.67 -9.46 1.00
N THR A 168 -2.88 -8.97 0.79
CA THR A 168 -3.76 -9.42 -0.31
C THR A 168 -4.60 -8.28 -0.84
N ASN A 169 -4.65 -8.14 -2.16
CA ASN A 169 -5.63 -7.32 -2.87
C ASN A 169 -6.35 -8.19 -3.92
N SER A 170 -7.21 -7.57 -4.73
CA SER A 170 -7.97 -8.27 -5.79
C SER A 170 -7.10 -8.98 -6.82
N LEU A 171 -5.83 -8.58 -6.95
CA LEU A 171 -4.88 -9.17 -7.90
C LEU A 171 -4.09 -10.35 -7.32
N GLY A 172 -4.13 -10.57 -6.01
CA GLY A 172 -3.52 -11.73 -5.36
C GLY A 172 -2.80 -11.41 -4.05
N SER A 173 -1.92 -12.32 -3.62
CA SER A 173 -1.27 -12.26 -2.31
C SER A 173 0.25 -12.26 -2.39
N ALA A 174 0.89 -11.45 -1.54
CA ALA A 174 2.33 -11.46 -1.33
C ALA A 174 2.65 -11.68 0.15
N TYR A 175 3.86 -12.19 0.39
CA TYR A 175 4.24 -12.72 1.69
C TYR A 175 5.56 -12.12 2.14
N LEU A 176 5.68 -11.91 3.44
CA LEU A 176 6.97 -11.59 4.03
C LEU A 176 7.10 -12.22 5.42
N LEU A 177 8.06 -13.13 5.52
CA LEU A 177 8.46 -13.79 6.75
C LEU A 177 9.60 -13.00 7.40
N THR A 178 9.43 -12.63 8.67
CA THR A 178 10.44 -11.90 9.43
C THR A 178 11.72 -12.73 9.62
N LYS A 179 12.80 -12.06 10.00
CA LYS A 179 13.94 -12.71 10.68
C LYS A 179 13.42 -13.42 11.95
N SER A 180 14.19 -14.39 12.42
CA SER A 180 13.93 -15.04 13.72
C SER A 180 14.14 -14.07 14.87
N THR A 181 13.35 -14.24 15.93
CA THR A 181 13.68 -13.68 17.24
C THR A 181 15.04 -14.18 17.74
N GLY A 182 15.53 -13.64 18.85
CA GLY A 182 16.49 -14.35 19.69
C GLY A 182 15.89 -15.66 20.23
N LYS A 183 16.75 -16.55 20.73
CA LYS A 183 16.32 -17.81 21.36
C LYS A 183 15.51 -17.46 22.62
N VAL A 184 14.31 -18.01 22.72
CA VAL A 184 13.41 -17.71 23.84
C VAL A 184 13.90 -18.40 25.13
N SER A 185 13.99 -17.65 26.23
CA SER A 185 14.35 -18.15 27.56
C SER A 185 13.16 -18.43 28.48
#